data_AF-A0A971D816-F1
#
_entry.id   AF-A0A971D816-F1
#
_cell.length_a   1.000
_cell.length_b   1.000
_cell.length_c   1.000
_cell.angle_alpha   90.00
_cell.angle_beta   90.00
_cell.angle_gamma   90.00
#
_symmetry.space_group_name_H-M   'P 1'
#
loop_
_entity.id
_entity.type
_entity.pdbx_description
1 polymer ?
#
loop_
_entity_poly.entity_id
_entity_poly.type
_entity_poly.pdbx_seq_one_letter_code
_entity_poly.pdbx_strand_id
1 'polypeptide(L)'
;MDLRNVISVTQLNSYIRKLFWQDEFLRQVFVQGEIANLRDYQGHLYFTLKDEKSSVRAVMWRSNRTRMTFVPREGMQVIVAGSVSVFERDGVYQVYVTYMEPAGLGALYAQLEQLKQKLEKEGLFDPARKRPLPLFPRKIGLVTSIRGAAIKDIVSVGKRRYPGVQFVVADSKVQGEGAEVEIAAGIKLLNQVPGVDVIIVGRGGGSQEDLFVFNHELVARAIYASRVPVVSAVGHERDVTIADLVADVRAATPSAAAELVVPNARELKTKVERLVQRAYASLALEIRNNRTRLQGLASRPCLQRPDWFLVSQGETLLRLKEQLVNAMGFIQTAEDEVLHLKQGLTQVMQASLDGNRQRFASLALKLETLSPLAVLSRGYSVTRSVPDMRVIRSYKQVRQGDQVFINLYEGSLICRVEQTSEEEVPRSE
;
A
#
# COMPACT_ATOMS: atom_id res chain seq x y z
N MET A 1 -52.01 57.22 69.47
CA MET A 1 -52.21 56.32 68.32
C MET A 1 -53.47 56.77 67.61
N ASP A 2 -53.34 57.26 66.38
CA ASP A 2 -54.47 57.75 65.58
C ASP A 2 -55.24 56.53 65.02
N LEU A 3 -56.49 56.35 65.44
CA LEU A 3 -57.36 55.23 65.01
C LEU A 3 -57.81 55.37 63.54
N ARG A 4 -57.35 56.39 62.82
CA ARG A 4 -57.62 56.62 61.39
C ARG A 4 -56.79 55.75 60.43
N ASN A 5 -55.82 54.98 60.95
CA ASN A 5 -54.97 54.07 60.18
C ASN A 5 -55.24 52.58 60.44
N VAL A 6 -56.51 52.21 60.67
CA VAL A 6 -56.89 50.79 60.79
C VAL A 6 -56.83 50.15 59.40
N ILE A 7 -55.89 49.22 59.21
CA ILE A 7 -55.77 48.40 58.00
C ILE A 7 -56.26 46.98 58.26
N SER A 8 -56.78 46.32 57.22
CA SER A 8 -57.18 44.92 57.29
C SER A 8 -55.96 43.99 57.32
N VAL A 9 -56.16 42.75 57.79
CA VAL A 9 -55.12 41.70 57.76
C VAL A 9 -54.57 41.50 56.33
N THR A 10 -55.45 41.55 55.33
CA THR A 10 -55.06 41.47 53.91
C THR A 10 -54.17 42.64 53.49
N GLN A 11 -54.52 43.87 53.91
CA GLN A 11 -53.71 45.06 53.63
C GLN A 11 -52.34 44.99 54.31
N LEU A 12 -52.27 44.48 55.54
CA LEU A 12 -51.01 44.26 56.25
C LEU A 12 -50.11 43.25 55.51
N ASN A 13 -50.62 42.06 55.18
CA ASN A 13 -49.84 41.03 54.50
C ASN A 13 -49.39 41.48 53.09
N SER A 14 -50.27 42.17 52.35
CA SER A 14 -49.93 42.73 51.04
C SER A 14 -48.85 43.81 51.13
N TYR A 15 -48.88 44.63 52.20
CA TYR A 15 -47.87 45.66 52.44
C TYR A 15 -46.49 45.03 52.74
N ILE A 16 -46.43 44.04 53.62
CA ILE A 16 -45.18 43.33 53.93
C ILE A 16 -44.62 42.64 52.69
N ARG A 17 -45.47 41.98 51.89
CA ARG A 17 -45.03 41.37 50.63
C ARG A 17 -44.42 42.40 49.68
N LYS A 18 -45.01 43.60 49.56
CA LYS A 18 -44.46 44.70 48.74
C LYS A 18 -43.07 45.12 49.20
N LEU A 19 -42.82 45.20 50.51
CA LEU A 19 -41.50 45.53 51.04
C LEU A 19 -40.46 44.48 50.62
N PHE A 20 -40.77 43.19 50.77
CA PHE A 20 -39.90 42.10 50.34
C PHE A 20 -39.64 42.13 48.83
N TRP A 21 -40.65 42.51 48.06
CA TRP A 21 -40.55 42.58 46.61
C TRP A 21 -39.76 43.79 46.12
N GLN A 22 -39.66 44.86 46.88
CA GLN A 22 -38.87 46.05 46.55
C GLN A 22 -37.38 45.88 46.90
N ASP A 23 -37.08 45.01 47.87
CA ASP A 23 -35.71 44.73 48.31
C ASP A 23 -34.94 43.88 47.27
N GLU A 24 -33.83 44.41 46.75
CA GLU A 24 -33.03 43.73 45.74
C GLU A 24 -32.34 42.47 46.26
N PHE A 25 -31.94 42.44 47.52
CA PHE A 25 -31.30 41.28 48.13
C PHE A 25 -32.30 40.13 48.25
N LEU A 26 -33.51 40.40 48.73
CA LEU A 26 -34.54 39.37 48.90
C LEU A 26 -35.09 38.79 47.59
N ARG A 27 -34.90 39.46 46.45
CA ARG A 27 -35.25 38.93 45.13
C ARG A 27 -34.35 37.78 44.68
N GLN A 28 -33.09 37.77 45.11
CA GLN A 28 -32.14 36.74 44.74
C GLN A 28 -31.16 36.47 45.89
N VAL A 29 -31.57 35.58 46.78
CA VAL A 29 -30.78 35.13 47.92
C VAL A 29 -30.16 33.76 47.68
N PHE A 30 -28.99 33.56 48.26
CA PHE A 30 -28.40 32.24 48.46
C PHE A 30 -28.48 31.91 49.94
N VAL A 31 -29.09 30.77 50.28
CA VAL A 31 -29.29 30.35 51.67
C VAL A 31 -28.72 28.95 51.83
N GLN A 32 -27.80 28.79 52.76
CA GLN A 32 -27.27 27.49 53.16
C GLN A 32 -28.04 26.97 54.38
N GLY A 33 -28.39 25.69 54.37
CA GLY A 33 -29.06 25.06 55.51
C GLY A 33 -29.23 23.56 55.33
N GLU A 34 -29.62 22.88 56.40
CA GLU A 34 -30.01 21.48 56.37
C GLU A 34 -31.50 21.34 56.03
N ILE A 35 -31.85 20.41 55.16
CA ILE A 35 -33.23 20.09 54.81
C ILE A 35 -33.89 19.33 55.97
N ALA A 36 -35.00 19.85 56.47
CA ALA A 36 -35.88 19.19 57.44
C ALA A 36 -37.33 19.19 56.95
N ASN A 37 -38.13 18.20 57.39
CA ASN A 37 -39.56 18.09 57.09
C ASN A 37 -39.86 18.09 55.57
N LEU A 38 -39.08 17.36 54.78
CA LEU A 38 -39.23 17.31 53.32
C LEU A 38 -40.53 16.57 52.93
N ARG A 39 -41.39 17.24 52.17
CA ARG A 39 -42.66 16.70 51.64
C ARG A 39 -42.77 16.95 50.15
N ASP A 40 -43.14 15.91 49.42
CA ASP A 40 -43.49 16.00 47.99
C ASP A 40 -45.01 15.98 47.85
N TYR A 41 -45.57 17.03 47.26
CA TYR A 41 -47.00 17.11 46.99
C TYR A 41 -47.24 17.62 45.57
N GLN A 42 -47.89 16.79 44.74
CA GLN A 42 -48.18 17.08 43.32
C GLN A 42 -46.95 17.49 42.50
N GLY A 43 -45.75 17.04 42.91
CA GLY A 43 -44.48 17.35 42.25
C GLY A 43 -43.79 18.62 42.76
N HIS A 44 -44.39 19.33 43.71
CA HIS A 44 -43.76 20.45 44.43
C HIS A 44 -43.08 19.95 45.71
N LEU A 45 -41.90 20.49 46.01
CA LEU A 45 -41.17 20.18 47.23
C LEU A 45 -41.43 21.26 48.27
N TYR A 46 -41.94 20.86 49.42
CA TYR A 46 -42.11 21.70 50.59
C TYR A 46 -41.15 21.19 51.67
N PHE A 47 -40.30 22.06 52.18
CA PHE A 47 -39.32 21.69 53.21
C PHE A 47 -38.99 22.88 54.09
N THR A 48 -38.26 22.63 55.17
CA THR A 48 -37.72 23.65 56.05
C THR A 48 -36.21 23.65 55.89
N LEU A 49 -35.61 24.82 55.69
CA LEU A 49 -34.17 25.01 55.81
C LEU A 49 -33.88 25.43 57.24
N LYS A 50 -33.00 24.69 57.93
CA LYS A 50 -32.57 25.01 59.29
C LYS A 50 -31.05 25.20 59.34
N ASP A 51 -30.60 26.07 60.23
CA ASP A 51 -29.23 26.19 60.69
C ASP A 51 -29.18 25.92 62.22
N GLU A 52 -28.06 26.23 62.89
CA GLU A 52 -27.91 26.01 64.34
C GLU A 52 -28.90 26.80 65.20
N LYS A 53 -29.42 27.94 64.72
CA LYS A 53 -30.17 28.92 65.53
C LYS A 53 -31.54 29.27 64.97
N SER A 54 -31.82 28.97 63.70
CA SER A 54 -32.95 29.50 62.96
C SER A 54 -33.45 28.53 61.91
N SER A 55 -34.70 28.70 61.49
CA SER A 55 -35.28 27.93 60.40
C SER A 55 -36.26 28.76 59.58
N VAL A 56 -36.39 28.41 58.30
CA VAL A 56 -37.28 29.08 57.35
C VAL A 56 -37.95 28.07 56.43
N ARG A 57 -39.22 28.30 56.09
CA ARG A 57 -39.94 27.46 55.12
C ARG A 57 -39.42 27.72 53.72
N ALA A 58 -39.29 26.66 52.93
CA ALA A 58 -38.84 26.70 51.56
C ALA A 58 -39.76 25.87 50.66
N VAL A 59 -40.01 26.39 49.46
CA VAL A 59 -40.86 25.76 48.45
C VAL A 59 -40.13 25.74 47.12
N MET A 60 -40.06 24.58 46.47
CA MET A 60 -39.60 24.44 45.10
C MET A 60 -40.73 23.95 44.21
N TRP A 61 -41.06 24.74 43.19
CA TRP A 61 -42.08 24.38 42.21
C TRP A 61 -41.60 23.30 41.24
N ARG A 62 -42.56 22.57 40.65
CA ARG A 62 -42.30 21.41 39.79
C ARG A 62 -41.43 21.78 38.58
N SER A 63 -41.64 22.97 38.02
CA SER A 63 -40.88 23.52 36.89
C SER A 63 -39.40 23.72 37.18
N ASN A 64 -39.04 24.00 38.43
CA ASN A 64 -37.64 24.16 38.87
C ASN A 64 -37.05 22.81 39.25
N ARG A 65 -37.85 21.94 39.88
CA ARG A 65 -37.43 20.58 40.24
C ARG A 65 -36.99 19.75 39.05
N THR A 66 -37.66 19.86 37.90
CA THR A 66 -37.27 19.12 36.68
C THR A 66 -35.87 19.47 36.16
N ARG A 67 -35.28 20.58 36.61
CA ARG A 67 -33.91 21.00 36.26
C ARG A 67 -32.86 20.50 37.26
N MET A 68 -33.27 19.84 38.35
CA MET A 68 -32.33 19.32 39.34
C MET A 68 -31.58 18.10 38.82
N THR A 69 -30.30 18.02 39.17
CA THR A 69 -29.40 16.90 38.86
C THR A 69 -29.31 15.87 40.00
N PHE A 70 -29.93 16.14 41.15
CA PHE A 70 -29.92 15.26 42.31
C PHE A 70 -31.28 15.22 43.01
N VAL A 71 -31.48 14.22 43.88
CA VAL A 71 -32.72 14.05 44.65
C VAL A 71 -32.46 14.51 46.10
N PRO A 72 -33.11 15.59 46.57
CA PRO A 72 -32.94 16.08 47.93
C PRO A 72 -33.51 15.07 48.94
N ARG A 73 -32.83 14.92 50.08
CA ARG A 73 -33.24 14.06 51.20
C ARG A 73 -33.25 14.86 52.49
N GLU A 74 -34.07 14.41 53.43
CA GLU A 74 -34.07 14.94 54.78
C GLU A 74 -32.69 14.72 55.45
N GLY A 75 -32.20 15.73 56.16
CA GLY A 75 -30.87 15.75 56.76
C GLY A 75 -29.74 16.24 55.84
N MET A 76 -29.99 16.47 54.55
CA MET A 76 -28.95 16.96 53.64
C MET A 76 -28.65 18.44 53.86
N GLN A 77 -27.36 18.79 53.89
CA GLN A 77 -26.93 20.18 53.82
C GLN A 77 -26.97 20.66 52.36
N VAL A 78 -27.63 21.78 52.09
CA VAL A 78 -27.82 22.32 50.74
C VAL A 78 -27.57 23.82 50.71
N ILE A 79 -27.16 24.32 49.55
CA ILE A 79 -27.24 25.73 49.18
C ILE A 79 -28.42 25.86 48.23
N VAL A 80 -29.36 26.73 48.56
CA VAL A 80 -30.48 27.08 47.70
C VAL A 80 -30.32 28.50 47.16
N ALA A 81 -30.72 28.71 45.90
CA ALA A 81 -30.89 30.04 45.34
C ALA A 81 -32.39 30.27 45.07
N GLY A 82 -32.87 31.49 45.35
CA GLY A 82 -34.28 31.81 45.18
C GLY A 82 -34.65 33.21 45.66
N SER A 83 -35.95 33.45 45.78
CA SER A 83 -36.51 34.72 46.26
C SER A 83 -37.28 34.53 47.56
N VAL A 84 -37.18 35.46 48.50
CA VAL A 84 -37.97 35.45 49.74
C VAL A 84 -39.26 36.26 49.52
N SER A 85 -40.42 35.67 49.82
CA SER A 85 -41.69 36.39 49.75
C SER A 85 -42.68 35.86 50.79
N VAL A 86 -43.72 36.67 51.07
CA VAL A 86 -44.77 36.34 52.02
C VAL A 86 -45.92 35.60 51.34
N PHE A 87 -46.39 34.51 51.95
CA PHE A 87 -47.61 33.83 51.56
C PHE A 87 -48.81 34.55 52.17
N GLU A 88 -49.47 35.39 51.38
CA GLU A 88 -50.49 36.36 51.84
C GLU A 88 -51.65 35.74 52.62
N ARG A 89 -52.05 34.49 52.29
CA ARG A 89 -53.16 33.81 52.96
C ARG A 89 -52.87 33.57 54.44
N ASP A 90 -51.64 33.17 54.76
CA ASP A 90 -51.27 32.73 56.11
C ASP A 90 -50.29 33.72 56.79
N GLY A 91 -49.84 34.76 56.10
CA GLY A 91 -48.91 35.78 56.63
C GLY A 91 -47.49 35.28 56.90
N VAL A 92 -47.13 34.10 56.38
CA VAL A 92 -45.83 33.46 56.63
C VAL A 92 -44.85 33.79 55.50
N TYR A 93 -43.64 34.24 55.83
CA TYR A 93 -42.57 34.40 54.84
C TYR A 93 -41.89 33.06 54.55
N GLN A 94 -41.50 32.86 53.29
CA GLN A 94 -40.88 31.63 52.83
C GLN A 94 -39.95 31.90 51.64
N VAL A 95 -39.01 30.97 51.43
CA VAL A 95 -38.06 31.00 50.31
C VAL A 95 -38.65 30.23 49.14
N TYR A 96 -38.81 30.89 47.99
CA TYR A 96 -39.17 30.27 46.73
C TYR A 96 -37.91 29.87 45.98
N VAL A 97 -37.58 28.58 46.04
CA VAL A 97 -36.33 28.03 45.53
C VAL A 97 -36.42 27.81 44.02
N THR A 98 -35.45 28.39 43.31
CA THR A 98 -35.27 28.23 41.86
C THR A 98 -34.13 27.28 41.53
N TYR A 99 -33.12 27.20 42.39
CA TYR A 99 -31.97 26.32 42.25
C TYR A 99 -31.56 25.75 43.61
N MET A 100 -31.06 24.52 43.63
CA MET A 100 -30.56 23.86 44.83
C MET A 100 -29.37 22.99 44.44
N GLU A 101 -28.36 22.97 45.30
CA GLU A 101 -27.20 22.08 45.21
C GLU A 101 -26.78 21.59 46.62
N PRO A 102 -26.15 20.42 46.74
CA PRO A 102 -25.59 19.98 48.02
C PRO A 102 -24.46 20.90 48.51
N ALA A 103 -24.53 21.34 49.77
CA ALA A 103 -23.47 22.12 50.40
C ALA A 103 -22.29 21.19 50.73
N GLY A 104 -21.09 21.49 50.20
CA GLY A 104 -19.86 20.73 50.46
C GLY A 104 -19.09 20.27 49.21
N LEU A 105 -19.74 20.21 48.04
CA LEU A 105 -19.08 19.77 46.79
C LEU A 105 -18.01 20.76 46.30
N GLY A 106 -18.19 22.07 46.46
CA GLY A 106 -17.26 23.08 45.94
C GLY A 106 -15.83 22.99 46.52
N ALA A 107 -15.70 22.73 47.82
CA ALA A 107 -14.39 22.56 48.46
C ALA A 107 -13.69 21.26 48.03
N LEU A 108 -14.46 20.16 47.93
CA LEU A 108 -13.93 18.86 47.47
C LEU A 108 -13.50 18.93 46.00
N TYR A 109 -14.26 19.60 45.13
CA TYR A 109 -13.88 19.80 43.73
C TYR A 109 -12.63 20.70 43.60
N ALA A 110 -12.52 21.76 44.41
CA ALA A 110 -11.32 22.60 44.43
C ALA A 110 -10.08 21.81 44.87
N GLN A 111 -10.20 20.96 45.90
CA GLN A 111 -9.13 20.06 46.34
C GLN A 111 -8.77 19.02 45.27
N LEU A 112 -9.77 18.46 44.58
CA LEU A 112 -9.56 17.50 43.51
C LEU A 112 -8.82 18.12 42.32
N GLU A 113 -9.18 19.34 41.92
CA GLU A 113 -8.51 20.04 40.83
C GLU A 113 -7.06 20.40 41.20
N GLN A 114 -6.81 20.84 42.44
CA GLN A 114 -5.45 21.06 42.95
C GLN A 114 -4.62 19.77 42.94
N LEU A 115 -5.19 18.65 43.39
CA LEU A 115 -4.50 17.36 43.40
C LEU A 115 -4.21 16.87 41.98
N LYS A 116 -5.16 17.01 41.06
CA LYS A 116 -4.99 16.67 39.64
C LYS A 116 -3.81 17.44 39.05
N GLN A 117 -3.76 18.77 39.24
CA GLN A 117 -2.66 19.59 38.76
C GLN A 117 -1.30 19.21 39.38
N LYS A 118 -1.28 18.86 40.67
CA LYS A 118 -0.07 18.38 41.35
C LYS A 118 0.46 17.09 40.71
N LEU A 119 -0.40 16.09 40.54
CA LEU A 119 -0.01 14.78 40.00
C LEU A 119 0.31 14.84 38.50
N GLU A 120 -0.33 15.73 37.75
CA GLU A 120 -0.01 16.00 36.36
C GLU A 120 1.40 16.58 36.20
N LYS A 121 1.76 17.57 37.03
CA LYS A 121 3.12 18.15 37.06
C LYS A 121 4.19 17.12 37.43
N GLU A 122 3.86 16.17 38.29
CA GLU A 122 4.74 15.04 38.63
C GLU A 122 4.82 13.97 37.51
N GLY A 123 4.01 14.08 36.44
CA GLY A 123 4.04 13.18 35.29
C GLY A 123 3.37 11.83 35.54
N LEU A 124 2.42 11.74 36.48
CA LEU A 124 1.68 10.49 36.76
C LEU A 124 0.68 10.14 35.66
N PHE A 125 0.26 11.10 34.84
CA PHE A 125 -0.72 10.91 33.77
C PHE A 125 -0.08 10.72 32.38
N ASP A 126 1.25 10.66 32.29
CA ASP A 126 1.98 10.58 31.03
C ASP A 126 1.57 9.33 30.22
N PRO A 127 1.01 9.49 29.00
CA PRO A 127 0.66 8.38 28.13
C PRO A 127 1.82 7.44 27.81
N ALA A 128 3.06 7.94 27.76
CA ALA A 128 4.25 7.14 27.42
C ALA A 128 4.55 6.04 28.45
N ARG A 129 3.96 6.12 29.65
CA ARG A 129 4.16 5.13 30.71
C ARG A 129 3.09 4.07 30.81
N LYS A 130 1.96 4.28 30.13
CA LYS A 130 0.85 3.34 30.14
C LYS A 130 1.29 2.04 29.47
N ARG A 131 1.26 0.95 30.23
CA ARG A 131 1.70 -0.37 29.80
C ARG A 131 0.59 -1.05 28.98
N PRO A 132 0.95 -1.75 27.88
CA PRO A 132 -0.03 -2.51 27.12
C PRO A 132 -0.54 -3.70 27.95
N LEU A 133 -1.81 -4.06 27.75
CA LEU A 133 -2.39 -5.24 28.37
C LEU A 133 -1.75 -6.52 27.80
N PRO A 134 -1.51 -7.55 28.64
CA PRO A 134 -1.04 -8.84 28.17
C PRO A 134 -2.09 -9.49 27.26
N LEU A 135 -1.66 -10.08 26.14
CA LEU A 135 -2.56 -10.74 25.18
C LEU A 135 -3.27 -11.98 25.75
N PHE A 136 -2.58 -12.72 26.64
CA PHE A 136 -3.06 -13.97 27.23
C PHE A 136 -2.76 -14.00 28.73
N PRO A 137 -3.45 -13.20 29.55
CA PRO A 137 -3.24 -13.21 30.99
C PRO A 137 -3.62 -14.57 31.57
N ARG A 138 -2.73 -15.15 32.37
CA ARG A 138 -2.98 -16.39 33.12
C ARG A 138 -3.62 -16.08 34.46
N LYS A 139 -3.20 -14.99 35.12
CA LYS A 139 -3.70 -14.62 36.45
C LYS A 139 -3.98 -13.13 36.53
N ILE A 140 -5.21 -12.81 36.94
CA ILE A 140 -5.70 -11.44 37.10
C ILE A 140 -5.85 -11.14 38.58
N GLY A 141 -5.23 -10.06 39.05
CA GLY A 141 -5.44 -9.52 40.38
C GLY A 141 -6.69 -8.65 40.43
N LEU A 142 -7.52 -8.78 41.46
CA LEU A 142 -8.72 -7.97 41.66
C LEU A 142 -8.62 -7.23 42.99
N VAL A 143 -8.77 -5.90 42.94
CA VAL A 143 -8.92 -5.06 44.13
C VAL A 143 -10.36 -4.57 44.16
N THR A 144 -11.18 -5.27 44.93
CA THR A 144 -12.62 -5.01 45.10
C THR A 144 -13.11 -5.77 46.34
N SER A 145 -14.27 -5.39 46.87
CA SER A 145 -14.91 -6.17 47.93
C SER A 145 -15.41 -7.53 47.41
N ILE A 146 -15.09 -8.61 48.13
CA ILE A 146 -15.58 -9.99 47.86
C ILE A 146 -17.11 -10.08 47.93
N ARG A 147 -17.75 -9.21 48.72
CA ARG A 147 -19.20 -9.16 48.89
C ARG A 147 -19.90 -8.34 47.80
N GLY A 148 -19.15 -7.59 46.99
CA GLY A 148 -19.69 -6.68 45.98
C GLY A 148 -20.23 -7.38 44.73
N ALA A 149 -20.98 -6.65 43.90
CA ALA A 149 -21.42 -7.14 42.59
C ALA A 149 -20.26 -7.20 41.57
N ALA A 150 -19.31 -6.24 41.64
CA ALA A 150 -18.21 -6.13 40.69
C ALA A 150 -17.35 -7.39 40.55
N ILE A 151 -17.03 -8.05 41.66
CA ILE A 151 -16.26 -9.31 41.61
C ILE A 151 -17.01 -10.39 40.85
N LYS A 152 -18.33 -10.53 41.07
CA LYS A 152 -19.15 -11.54 40.39
C LYS A 152 -19.21 -11.26 38.91
N ASP A 153 -19.36 -9.99 38.53
CA ASP A 153 -19.39 -9.55 37.14
C ASP A 153 -18.07 -9.83 36.43
N ILE A 154 -16.94 -9.41 37.03
CA ILE A 154 -15.59 -9.61 36.47
C ILE A 154 -15.30 -11.10 36.31
N VAL A 155 -15.51 -11.90 37.36
CA VAL A 155 -15.20 -13.34 37.35
C VAL A 155 -16.11 -14.09 36.37
N SER A 156 -17.41 -13.79 36.34
CA SER A 156 -18.38 -14.42 35.44
C SER A 156 -18.03 -14.16 33.98
N VAL A 157 -17.81 -12.89 33.61
CA VAL A 157 -17.45 -12.49 32.24
C VAL A 157 -16.09 -13.07 31.86
N GLY A 158 -15.10 -12.96 32.76
CA GLY A 158 -13.75 -13.45 32.52
C GLY A 158 -13.69 -14.97 32.32
N LYS A 159 -14.34 -15.75 33.19
CA LYS A 159 -14.41 -17.22 33.04
C LYS A 159 -15.21 -17.66 31.82
N ARG A 160 -16.28 -16.94 31.46
CA ARG A 160 -17.09 -17.23 30.27
C ARG A 160 -16.31 -16.99 28.98
N ARG A 161 -15.55 -15.89 28.89
CA ARG A 161 -14.74 -15.54 27.70
C ARG A 161 -13.44 -16.33 27.64
N TYR A 162 -12.76 -16.54 28.77
CA TYR A 162 -11.47 -17.22 28.85
C TYR A 162 -11.39 -18.17 30.06
N PRO A 163 -11.91 -19.42 29.95
CA PRO A 163 -12.07 -20.33 31.09
C PRO A 163 -10.79 -20.65 31.90
N GLY A 164 -9.63 -20.63 31.22
CA GLY A 164 -8.32 -20.93 31.80
C GLY A 164 -7.74 -19.85 32.71
N VAL A 165 -8.33 -18.65 32.77
CA VAL A 165 -7.83 -17.55 33.59
C VAL A 165 -8.03 -17.80 35.09
N GLN A 166 -7.06 -17.40 35.90
CA GLN A 166 -7.13 -17.44 37.35
C GLN A 166 -7.37 -16.02 37.89
N PHE A 167 -8.11 -15.92 39.00
CA PHE A 167 -8.34 -14.66 39.69
C PHE A 167 -7.75 -14.73 41.10
N VAL A 168 -7.03 -13.69 41.50
CA VAL A 168 -6.55 -13.50 42.87
C VAL A 168 -7.17 -12.21 43.40
N VAL A 169 -7.89 -12.30 44.50
CA VAL A 169 -8.63 -11.17 45.06
C VAL A 169 -7.89 -10.65 46.28
N ALA A 170 -7.58 -9.35 46.28
CA ALA A 170 -7.28 -8.61 47.49
C ALA A 170 -8.59 -7.95 47.94
N ASP A 171 -9.23 -8.51 48.98
CA ASP A 171 -10.46 -7.95 49.55
C ASP A 171 -10.16 -6.55 50.08
N SER A 172 -10.92 -5.57 49.64
CA SER A 172 -10.72 -4.17 50.03
C SER A 172 -12.06 -3.45 50.04
N LYS A 173 -12.25 -2.57 51.01
CA LYS A 173 -13.33 -1.59 50.96
C LYS A 173 -13.14 -0.70 49.74
N VAL A 174 -14.24 -0.47 49.03
CA VAL A 174 -14.28 0.34 47.81
C VAL A 174 -15.11 1.61 47.98
N GLN A 175 -15.59 1.86 49.20
CA GLN A 175 -16.39 3.02 49.59
C GLN A 175 -16.26 3.24 51.10
N GLY A 176 -16.55 4.48 51.54
CA GLY A 176 -16.44 4.87 52.94
C GLY A 176 -15.01 5.20 53.38
N GLU A 177 -14.88 5.65 54.62
CA GLU A 177 -13.62 6.10 55.22
C GLU A 177 -12.60 4.95 55.33
N GLY A 178 -11.34 5.23 54.96
CA GLY A 178 -10.24 4.26 54.99
C GLY A 178 -10.18 3.31 53.80
N ALA A 179 -11.12 3.39 52.86
CA ALA A 179 -11.13 2.56 51.65
C ALA A 179 -9.91 2.86 50.74
N GLU A 180 -9.43 4.10 50.71
CA GLU A 180 -8.25 4.51 49.95
C GLU A 180 -6.97 3.82 50.42
N VAL A 181 -6.86 3.52 51.73
CA VAL A 181 -5.72 2.81 52.32
C VAL A 181 -5.80 1.33 51.97
N GLU A 182 -6.98 0.72 52.08
CA GLU A 182 -7.20 -0.68 51.73
C GLU A 182 -6.97 -0.94 50.24
N ILE A 183 -7.48 -0.08 49.35
CA ILE A 183 -7.22 -0.18 47.89
C ILE A 183 -5.73 -0.09 47.59
N ALA A 184 -5.04 0.91 48.14
CA ALA A 184 -3.59 1.08 47.92
C ALA A 184 -2.79 -0.12 48.45
N ALA A 185 -3.18 -0.68 49.60
CA ALA A 185 -2.58 -1.89 50.16
C ALA A 185 -2.86 -3.12 49.29
N GLY A 186 -4.08 -3.28 48.78
CA GLY A 186 -4.48 -4.36 47.88
C GLY A 186 -3.68 -4.37 46.59
N ILE A 187 -3.48 -3.21 45.95
CA ILE A 187 -2.62 -3.07 44.77
C ILE A 187 -1.18 -3.50 45.09
N LYS A 188 -0.63 -3.04 46.21
CA LYS A 188 0.73 -3.41 46.65
C LYS A 188 0.85 -4.91 46.91
N LEU A 189 -0.14 -5.52 47.56
CA LEU A 189 -0.16 -6.94 47.88
C LEU A 189 -0.22 -7.80 46.61
N LEU A 190 -1.07 -7.44 45.63
CA LEU A 190 -1.15 -8.16 44.36
C LEU A 190 0.15 -8.07 43.55
N ASN A 191 0.89 -6.97 43.65
CA ASN A 191 2.21 -6.81 43.03
C ASN A 191 3.31 -7.68 43.67
N GLN A 192 3.06 -8.25 44.86
CA GLN A 192 3.94 -9.22 45.51
C GLN A 192 3.58 -10.67 45.17
N VAL A 193 2.37 -10.92 44.68
CA VAL A 193 1.91 -12.26 44.30
C VAL A 193 2.57 -12.70 42.99
N PRO A 194 3.33 -13.81 42.96
CA PRO A 194 3.99 -14.26 41.75
C PRO A 194 3.01 -14.62 40.63
N GLY A 195 3.32 -14.15 39.43
CA GLY A 195 2.62 -14.50 38.20
C GLY A 195 1.24 -13.86 38.05
N VAL A 196 0.93 -12.77 38.76
CA VAL A 196 -0.17 -11.87 38.38
C VAL A 196 0.28 -11.07 37.15
N ASP A 197 -0.52 -11.08 36.09
CA ASP A 197 -0.15 -10.43 34.81
C ASP A 197 -0.76 -9.03 34.66
N VAL A 198 -1.84 -8.75 35.39
CA VAL A 198 -2.65 -7.53 35.30
C VAL A 198 -3.53 -7.40 36.55
N ILE A 199 -3.76 -6.17 36.99
CA ILE A 199 -4.63 -5.87 38.14
C ILE A 199 -5.86 -5.08 37.65
N ILE A 200 -7.05 -5.45 38.12
CA ILE A 200 -8.27 -4.68 37.94
C ILE A 200 -8.65 -4.07 39.28
N VAL A 201 -8.74 -2.75 39.33
CA VAL A 201 -9.23 -1.99 40.49
C VAL A 201 -10.61 -1.48 40.12
N GLY A 202 -11.63 -1.83 40.91
CA GLY A 202 -13.00 -1.48 40.53
C GLY A 202 -14.00 -1.64 41.65
N ARG A 203 -15.19 -1.11 41.41
CA ARG A 203 -16.34 -1.19 42.33
C ARG A 203 -17.60 -1.52 41.56
N GLY A 204 -18.62 -2.05 42.23
CA GLY A 204 -19.89 -2.42 41.59
C GLY A 204 -21.02 -1.53 42.04
N GLY A 205 -21.50 -0.63 41.17
CA GLY A 205 -22.55 0.35 41.51
C GLY A 205 -22.14 1.32 42.62
N GLY A 206 -23.00 2.30 42.93
CA GLY A 206 -22.78 3.25 44.03
C GLY A 206 -23.12 4.70 43.66
N SER A 207 -23.21 5.56 44.67
CA SER A 207 -23.40 6.99 44.47
C SER A 207 -22.13 7.65 43.90
N GLN A 208 -22.24 8.90 43.46
CA GLN A 208 -21.08 9.69 43.00
C GLN A 208 -20.13 10.00 44.17
N GLU A 209 -20.65 10.12 45.39
CA GLU A 209 -19.86 10.35 46.61
C GLU A 209 -18.94 9.16 46.92
N ASP A 210 -19.44 7.94 46.70
CA ASP A 210 -18.66 6.72 46.89
C ASP A 210 -17.50 6.60 45.86
N LEU A 211 -17.49 7.37 44.75
CA LEU A 211 -16.39 7.38 43.77
C LEU A 211 -15.17 8.15 44.29
N PHE A 212 -15.38 9.03 45.26
CA PHE A 212 -14.37 10.01 45.64
C PHE A 212 -13.11 9.37 46.25
N VAL A 213 -13.24 8.19 46.85
CA VAL A 213 -12.13 7.37 47.34
C VAL A 213 -11.05 7.13 46.26
N PHE A 214 -11.46 6.99 45.01
CA PHE A 214 -10.56 6.74 43.87
C PHE A 214 -9.86 8.02 43.36
N ASN A 215 -10.20 9.18 43.91
CA ASN A 215 -9.48 10.43 43.68
C ASN A 215 -8.36 10.66 44.70
N HIS A 216 -8.15 9.76 45.66
CA HIS A 216 -7.15 9.95 46.70
C HIS A 216 -5.71 9.74 46.18
N GLU A 217 -4.77 10.56 46.67
CA GLU A 217 -3.35 10.53 46.25
C GLU A 217 -2.68 9.16 46.49
N LEU A 218 -3.04 8.48 47.60
CA LEU A 218 -2.52 7.14 47.92
C LEU A 218 -2.85 6.10 46.84
N VAL A 219 -4.07 6.13 46.31
CA VAL A 219 -4.53 5.21 45.27
C VAL A 219 -3.80 5.52 43.96
N ALA A 220 -3.73 6.80 43.58
CA ALA A 220 -2.99 7.25 42.41
C ALA A 220 -1.53 6.78 42.45
N ARG A 221 -0.82 7.01 43.56
CA ARG A 221 0.58 6.58 43.71
C ARG A 221 0.73 5.06 43.73
N ALA A 222 -0.24 4.32 44.29
CA ALA A 222 -0.20 2.86 44.29
C ALA A 222 -0.39 2.26 42.88
N ILE A 223 -1.33 2.81 42.08
CA ILE A 223 -1.51 2.44 40.67
C ILE A 223 -0.24 2.72 39.89
N TYR A 224 0.30 3.93 40.04
CA TYR A 224 1.52 4.37 39.37
C TYR A 224 2.74 3.49 39.70
N ALA A 225 2.89 3.08 40.96
CA ALA A 225 3.99 2.23 41.41
C ALA A 225 3.80 0.73 41.09
N SER A 226 2.65 0.35 40.52
CA SER A 226 2.39 -1.03 40.13
C SER A 226 3.41 -1.51 39.10
N ARG A 227 3.83 -2.78 39.21
CA ARG A 227 4.78 -3.45 38.31
C ARG A 227 4.08 -4.05 37.09
N VAL A 228 2.80 -4.39 37.25
CA VAL A 228 1.92 -4.95 36.23
C VAL A 228 0.90 -3.90 35.79
N PRO A 229 0.36 -3.99 34.56
CA PRO A 229 -0.66 -3.07 34.10
C PRO A 229 -1.89 -3.08 35.02
N VAL A 230 -2.43 -1.90 35.28
CA VAL A 230 -3.61 -1.68 36.11
C VAL A 230 -4.76 -1.16 35.25
N VAL A 231 -5.91 -1.81 35.37
CA VAL A 231 -7.16 -1.40 34.74
C VAL A 231 -8.07 -0.78 35.80
N SER A 232 -8.44 0.48 35.61
CA SER A 232 -9.47 1.13 36.42
C SER A 232 -10.85 0.78 35.87
N ALA A 233 -11.73 0.27 36.73
CA ALA A 233 -13.09 -0.15 36.43
C ALA A 233 -14.10 0.54 37.35
N VAL A 234 -13.89 1.83 37.60
CA VAL A 234 -14.55 2.59 38.66
C VAL A 234 -15.63 3.53 38.11
N GLY A 235 -15.34 4.24 37.02
CA GLY A 235 -16.17 5.33 36.52
C GLY A 235 -17.18 4.92 35.43
N HIS A 236 -18.31 5.63 35.37
CA HIS A 236 -19.17 5.69 34.19
C HIS A 236 -18.64 6.75 33.20
N GLU A 237 -19.15 6.78 31.96
CA GLU A 237 -18.57 7.60 30.87
C GLU A 237 -18.34 9.08 31.25
N ARG A 238 -19.15 9.65 32.15
CA ARG A 238 -19.11 11.07 32.53
C ARG A 238 -18.27 11.42 33.76
N ASP A 239 -17.89 10.45 34.59
CA ASP A 239 -17.22 10.69 35.89
C ASP A 239 -15.81 10.07 35.86
N VAL A 240 -14.83 10.82 35.33
CA VAL A 240 -13.43 10.39 35.28
C VAL A 240 -12.75 10.68 36.62
N THR A 241 -12.20 9.65 37.25
CA THR A 241 -11.47 9.74 38.52
C THR A 241 -9.96 9.89 38.30
N ILE A 242 -9.21 10.31 39.33
CA ILE A 242 -7.74 10.33 39.26
C ILE A 242 -7.19 8.92 39.04
N ALA A 243 -7.78 7.89 39.66
CA ALA A 243 -7.42 6.50 39.38
C ALA A 243 -7.55 6.14 37.90
N ASP A 244 -8.60 6.61 37.20
CA ASP A 244 -8.76 6.41 35.75
C ASP A 244 -7.68 7.10 34.92
N LEU A 245 -7.21 8.27 35.37
CA LEU A 245 -6.16 9.03 34.67
C LEU A 245 -4.80 8.34 34.79
N VAL A 246 -4.46 7.84 35.99
CA VAL A 246 -3.19 7.17 36.27
C VAL A 246 -3.14 5.74 35.74
N ALA A 247 -4.28 5.03 35.71
CA ALA A 247 -4.35 3.66 35.23
C ALA A 247 -3.85 3.52 33.78
N ASP A 248 -3.27 2.36 33.49
CA ASP A 248 -2.80 2.02 32.15
C ASP A 248 -3.97 1.93 31.17
N VAL A 249 -5.09 1.38 31.61
CA VAL A 249 -6.34 1.30 30.84
C VAL A 249 -7.54 1.65 31.71
N ARG A 250 -8.48 2.40 31.14
CA ARG A 250 -9.77 2.72 31.75
C ARG A 250 -10.87 1.83 31.15
N ALA A 251 -11.74 1.31 32.01
CA ALA A 251 -12.94 0.59 31.66
C ALA A 251 -14.17 1.24 32.30
N ALA A 252 -15.26 1.38 31.55
CA ALA A 252 -16.48 2.05 32.02
C ALA A 252 -17.31 1.22 33.04
N THR A 253 -17.04 -0.08 33.14
CA THR A 253 -17.70 -0.98 34.08
C THR A 253 -16.76 -2.13 34.48
N PRO A 254 -17.00 -2.79 35.63
CA PRO A 254 -16.31 -4.03 36.01
C PRO A 254 -16.38 -5.10 34.92
N SER A 255 -17.55 -5.33 34.32
CA SER A 255 -17.73 -6.25 33.21
C SER A 255 -16.85 -5.88 32.00
N ALA A 256 -16.84 -4.61 31.60
CA ALA A 256 -16.02 -4.13 30.49
C ALA A 256 -14.51 -4.30 30.78
N ALA A 257 -14.08 -4.12 32.03
CA ALA A 257 -12.70 -4.36 32.42
C ALA A 257 -12.30 -5.82 32.21
N ALA A 258 -13.18 -6.76 32.57
CA ALA A 258 -12.95 -8.18 32.31
C ALA A 258 -12.85 -8.46 30.80
N GLU A 259 -13.75 -7.89 29.98
CA GLU A 259 -13.72 -8.08 28.52
C GLU A 259 -12.48 -7.51 27.85
N LEU A 260 -11.94 -6.39 28.35
CA LEU A 260 -10.71 -5.78 27.85
C LEU A 260 -9.48 -6.60 28.23
N VAL A 261 -9.47 -7.16 29.44
CA VAL A 261 -8.32 -7.90 29.96
C VAL A 261 -8.24 -9.31 29.36
N VAL A 262 -9.36 -10.02 29.22
CA VAL A 262 -9.33 -11.41 28.73
C VAL A 262 -9.67 -11.55 27.25
N PRO A 263 -8.93 -12.38 26.49
CA PRO A 263 -9.29 -12.67 25.10
C PRO A 263 -10.57 -13.52 25.01
N ASN A 264 -11.18 -13.58 23.82
CA ASN A 264 -12.31 -14.46 23.57
C ASN A 264 -11.84 -15.85 23.09
N ALA A 265 -11.92 -16.85 23.96
CA ALA A 265 -11.51 -18.23 23.66
C ALA A 265 -12.25 -18.84 22.45
N ARG A 266 -13.53 -18.48 22.25
CA ARG A 266 -14.33 -18.99 21.13
C ARG A 266 -13.80 -18.44 19.81
N GLU A 267 -13.55 -17.14 19.75
CA GLU A 267 -12.97 -16.50 18.55
C GLU A 267 -11.58 -17.04 18.24
N LEU A 268 -10.74 -17.25 19.26
CA LEU A 268 -9.42 -17.87 19.09
C LEU A 268 -9.54 -19.29 18.54
N LYS A 269 -10.45 -20.10 19.08
CA LYS A 269 -10.72 -21.46 18.57
C LYS A 269 -11.15 -21.43 17.10
N THR A 270 -12.13 -20.60 16.76
CA THR A 270 -12.59 -20.44 15.37
C THR A 270 -11.50 -19.91 14.45
N LYS A 271 -10.60 -19.05 14.95
CA LYS A 271 -9.43 -18.58 14.18
C LYS A 271 -8.46 -19.72 13.89
N VAL A 272 -8.15 -20.55 14.88
CA VAL A 272 -7.29 -21.73 14.71
C VAL A 272 -7.92 -22.72 13.73
N GLU A 273 -9.21 -23.04 13.90
CA GLU A 273 -9.94 -23.95 13.00
C GLU A 273 -9.89 -23.45 11.55
N ARG A 274 -10.10 -22.14 11.31
CA ARG A 274 -9.98 -21.55 9.97
C ARG A 274 -8.57 -21.65 9.40
N LEU A 275 -7.54 -21.43 10.21
CA LEU A 275 -6.15 -21.57 9.77
C LEU A 275 -5.82 -23.01 9.39
N VAL A 276 -6.30 -23.99 10.16
CA VAL A 276 -6.16 -25.42 9.87
C VAL A 276 -6.86 -25.79 8.57
N GLN A 277 -8.11 -25.35 8.37
CA GLN A 277 -8.85 -25.63 7.13
C GLN A 277 -8.15 -25.02 5.89
N ARG A 278 -7.62 -23.80 6.03
CA ARG A 278 -6.83 -23.17 4.97
C ARG A 278 -5.57 -23.97 4.65
N ALA A 279 -4.85 -24.44 5.67
CA ALA A 279 -3.65 -25.25 5.48
C ALA A 279 -3.96 -26.56 4.74
N TYR A 280 -5.03 -27.27 5.12
CA TYR A 280 -5.49 -28.47 4.42
C TYR A 280 -5.86 -28.19 2.96
N ALA A 281 -6.61 -27.12 2.70
CA ALA A 281 -7.00 -26.75 1.33
C ALA A 281 -5.79 -26.43 0.46
N SER A 282 -4.82 -25.67 0.99
CA SER A 282 -3.57 -25.36 0.29
C SER A 282 -2.76 -26.62 -0.03
N LEU A 283 -2.60 -27.52 0.95
CA LEU A 283 -1.89 -28.78 0.74
C LEU A 283 -2.60 -29.69 -0.28
N ALA A 284 -3.93 -29.79 -0.21
CA ALA A 284 -4.71 -30.57 -1.17
C ALA A 284 -4.57 -30.04 -2.60
N LEU A 285 -4.58 -28.71 -2.77
CA LEU A 285 -4.36 -28.08 -4.06
C LEU A 285 -2.95 -28.36 -4.61
N GLU A 286 -1.93 -28.27 -3.76
CA GLU A 286 -0.55 -28.56 -4.15
C GLU A 286 -0.36 -30.03 -4.55
N ILE A 287 -0.91 -30.97 -3.78
CA ILE A 287 -0.91 -32.39 -4.12
C ILE A 287 -1.61 -32.62 -5.47
N ARG A 288 -2.77 -31.99 -5.69
CA ARG A 288 -3.52 -32.11 -6.95
C ARG A 288 -2.68 -31.59 -8.12
N ASN A 289 -2.09 -30.40 -8.00
CA ASN A 289 -1.27 -29.80 -9.05
C ASN A 289 -0.05 -30.68 -9.37
N ASN A 290 0.61 -31.22 -8.36
CA ASN A 290 1.75 -32.13 -8.54
C ASN A 290 1.33 -33.45 -9.19
N ARG A 291 0.16 -34.01 -8.84
CA ARG A 291 -0.40 -35.19 -9.53
C ARG A 291 -0.70 -34.91 -10.99
N THR A 292 -1.35 -33.79 -11.30
CA THR A 292 -1.64 -33.40 -12.69
C THR A 292 -0.35 -33.18 -13.48
N ARG A 293 0.67 -32.54 -12.88
CA ARG A 293 1.98 -32.38 -13.49
C ARG A 293 2.66 -33.72 -13.76
N LEU A 294 2.64 -34.64 -12.78
CA LEU A 294 3.21 -35.97 -12.93
C LEU A 294 2.49 -36.77 -14.02
N GLN A 295 1.16 -36.73 -14.04
CA GLN A 295 0.36 -37.36 -15.10
C GLN A 295 0.66 -36.78 -16.47
N GLY A 296 0.78 -35.46 -16.58
CA GLY A 296 1.14 -34.79 -17.85
C GLY A 296 2.56 -35.09 -18.32
N LEU A 297 3.51 -35.30 -17.40
CA LEU A 297 4.84 -35.78 -17.75
C LEU A 297 4.79 -37.25 -18.18
N ALA A 298 4.14 -38.10 -17.40
CA ALA A 298 4.00 -39.53 -17.68
C ALA A 298 3.22 -39.81 -18.98
N SER A 299 2.34 -38.91 -19.41
CA SER A 299 1.61 -39.03 -20.67
C SER A 299 2.37 -38.54 -21.90
N ARG A 300 3.60 -38.03 -21.75
CA ARG A 300 4.40 -37.60 -22.90
C ARG A 300 4.74 -38.81 -23.78
N PRO A 301 4.61 -38.69 -25.12
CA PRO A 301 4.89 -39.79 -26.05
C PRO A 301 6.28 -40.42 -25.86
N CYS A 302 7.30 -39.61 -25.54
CA CYS A 302 8.66 -40.08 -25.29
C CYS A 302 8.80 -40.98 -24.04
N LEU A 303 7.87 -40.92 -23.09
CA LEU A 303 7.86 -41.76 -21.89
C LEU A 303 6.87 -42.93 -22.00
N GLN A 304 5.78 -42.80 -22.78
CA GLN A 304 4.82 -43.89 -22.99
C GLN A 304 5.27 -44.89 -24.07
N ARG A 305 5.89 -44.39 -25.14
CA ARG A 305 6.41 -45.17 -26.26
C ARG A 305 7.76 -44.63 -26.71
N PRO A 306 8.80 -44.81 -25.87
CA PRO A 306 10.15 -44.36 -26.19
C PRO A 306 10.67 -45.00 -27.47
N ASP A 307 10.32 -46.26 -27.72
CA ASP A 307 10.61 -47.00 -28.94
C ASP A 307 10.08 -46.29 -30.19
N TRP A 308 8.78 -45.97 -30.24
CA TRP A 308 8.18 -45.30 -31.38
C TRP A 308 8.71 -43.87 -31.57
N PHE A 309 8.90 -43.12 -30.48
CA PHE A 309 9.44 -41.77 -30.54
C PHE A 309 10.87 -41.76 -31.09
N LEU A 310 11.74 -42.67 -30.63
CA LEU A 310 13.11 -42.78 -31.12
C LEU A 310 13.18 -43.28 -32.56
N VAL A 311 12.35 -44.26 -32.93
CA VAL A 311 12.27 -44.76 -34.31
C VAL A 311 11.80 -43.66 -35.27
N SER A 312 10.73 -42.93 -34.94
CA SER A 312 10.22 -41.84 -35.78
C SER A 312 11.24 -40.70 -35.98
N GLN A 313 11.99 -40.35 -34.93
CA GLN A 313 13.08 -39.37 -35.04
C GLN A 313 14.25 -39.93 -35.89
N GLY A 314 14.57 -41.22 -35.74
CA GLY A 314 15.56 -41.91 -36.56
C GLY A 314 15.20 -41.94 -38.05
N GLU A 315 13.95 -42.26 -38.38
CA GLU A 315 13.43 -42.23 -39.76
C GLU A 315 13.47 -40.82 -40.36
N THR A 316 13.10 -39.81 -39.58
CA THR A 316 13.18 -38.41 -40.02
C THR A 316 14.63 -38.01 -40.30
N LEU A 317 15.56 -38.39 -39.42
CA LEU A 317 16.99 -38.12 -39.59
C LEU A 317 17.55 -38.83 -40.84
N LEU A 318 17.17 -40.09 -41.06
CA LEU A 318 17.55 -40.85 -42.25
C LEU A 318 17.05 -40.16 -43.53
N ARG A 319 15.78 -39.75 -43.56
CA ARG A 319 15.21 -39.00 -44.71
C ARG A 319 15.95 -37.70 -44.97
N LEU A 320 16.24 -36.92 -43.93
CA LEU A 320 17.00 -35.66 -44.07
C LEU A 320 18.42 -35.92 -44.58
N LYS A 321 19.07 -36.99 -44.10
CA LYS A 321 20.39 -37.41 -44.57
C LYS A 321 20.36 -37.81 -46.05
N GLU A 322 19.38 -38.59 -46.47
CA GLU A 322 19.19 -38.95 -47.89
C GLU A 322 18.96 -37.72 -48.76
N GLN A 323 18.12 -36.78 -48.32
CA GLN A 323 17.90 -35.51 -49.02
C GLN A 323 19.19 -34.69 -49.17
N LEU A 324 20.01 -34.63 -48.11
CA LEU A 324 21.29 -33.94 -48.14
C LEU A 324 22.26 -34.60 -49.13
N VAL A 325 22.40 -35.93 -49.09
CA VAL A 325 23.28 -36.67 -50.00
C VAL A 325 22.85 -36.48 -51.45
N ASN A 326 21.55 -36.54 -51.73
CA ASN A 326 21.02 -36.29 -53.07
C ASN A 326 21.30 -34.86 -53.53
N ALA A 327 21.07 -33.86 -52.67
CA ALA A 327 21.39 -32.47 -52.97
C ALA A 327 22.88 -32.26 -53.26
N MET A 328 23.77 -32.89 -52.49
CA MET A 328 25.21 -32.87 -52.76
C MET A 328 25.55 -33.50 -54.11
N GLY A 329 24.90 -34.61 -54.48
CA GLY A 329 25.06 -35.23 -55.79
C GLY A 329 24.67 -34.28 -56.93
N PHE A 330 23.53 -33.59 -56.81
CA PHE A 330 23.10 -32.59 -57.80
C PHE A 330 24.08 -31.43 -57.93
N ILE A 331 24.60 -30.93 -56.80
CA ILE A 331 25.61 -29.85 -56.82
C ILE A 331 26.87 -30.31 -57.56
N GLN A 332 27.37 -31.52 -57.26
CA GLN A 332 28.56 -32.05 -57.92
C GLN A 332 28.37 -32.17 -59.44
N THR A 333 27.22 -32.70 -59.89
CA THR A 333 26.94 -32.80 -61.34
C THR A 333 26.86 -31.44 -62.01
N ALA A 334 26.29 -30.44 -61.33
CA ALA A 334 26.23 -29.08 -61.86
C ALA A 334 27.61 -28.42 -61.92
N GLU A 335 28.48 -28.67 -60.95
CA GLU A 335 29.88 -28.21 -60.97
C GLU A 335 30.65 -28.80 -62.15
N ASP A 336 30.50 -30.11 -62.39
CA ASP A 336 31.14 -30.81 -63.52
C ASP A 336 30.62 -30.29 -64.88
N GLU A 337 29.32 -30.04 -65.00
CA GLU A 337 28.72 -29.46 -66.20
C GLU A 337 29.22 -28.04 -66.46
N VAL A 338 29.29 -27.19 -65.43
CA VAL A 338 29.87 -25.85 -65.52
C VAL A 338 31.33 -25.90 -65.94
N LEU A 339 32.11 -26.86 -65.42
CA LEU A 339 33.50 -27.05 -65.81
C LEU A 339 33.61 -27.45 -67.30
N HIS A 340 32.81 -28.40 -67.74
CA HIS A 340 32.76 -28.83 -69.14
C HIS A 340 32.36 -27.69 -70.08
N LEU A 341 31.33 -26.92 -69.73
CA LEU A 341 30.89 -25.76 -70.51
C LEU A 341 31.98 -24.67 -70.57
N LYS A 342 32.68 -24.40 -69.45
CA LYS A 342 33.82 -23.46 -69.44
C LYS A 342 34.96 -23.90 -70.35
N GLN A 343 35.31 -25.19 -70.32
CA GLN A 343 36.35 -25.75 -71.19
C GLN A 343 35.94 -25.66 -72.67
N GLY A 344 34.71 -26.04 -72.99
CA GLY A 344 34.17 -25.95 -74.34
C GLY A 344 34.15 -24.52 -74.87
N LEU A 345 33.69 -23.57 -74.06
CA LEU A 345 33.71 -22.13 -74.40
C LEU A 345 35.13 -21.65 -74.68
N THR A 346 36.09 -22.02 -73.83
CA THR A 346 37.50 -21.62 -73.99
C THR A 346 38.08 -22.15 -75.30
N GLN A 347 37.80 -23.42 -75.65
CA GLN A 347 38.26 -24.01 -76.90
C GLN A 347 37.64 -23.33 -78.13
N VAL A 348 36.33 -23.08 -78.12
CA VAL A 348 35.65 -22.39 -79.23
C VAL A 348 36.16 -20.96 -79.40
N MET A 349 36.39 -20.24 -78.29
CA MET A 349 36.97 -18.90 -78.33
C MET A 349 38.39 -18.91 -78.90
N GLN A 350 39.24 -19.85 -78.50
CA GLN A 350 40.60 -20.00 -79.04
C GLN A 350 40.57 -20.31 -80.54
N ALA A 351 39.77 -21.30 -80.95
CA ALA A 351 39.64 -21.66 -82.37
C ALA A 351 39.12 -20.50 -83.22
N SER A 352 38.17 -19.71 -82.72
CA SER A 352 37.65 -18.52 -83.39
C SER A 352 38.73 -17.42 -83.52
N LEU A 353 39.49 -17.17 -82.46
CA LEU A 353 40.60 -16.21 -82.48
C LEU A 353 41.69 -16.64 -83.48
N ASP A 354 42.07 -17.91 -83.48
CA ASP A 354 43.09 -18.44 -84.39
C ASP A 354 42.61 -18.42 -85.84
N GLY A 355 41.35 -18.79 -86.11
CA GLY A 355 40.74 -18.70 -87.43
C GLY A 355 40.69 -17.25 -87.94
N ASN A 356 40.33 -16.29 -87.09
CA ASN A 356 40.35 -14.87 -87.44
C ASN A 356 41.76 -14.34 -87.70
N ARG A 357 42.76 -14.79 -86.92
CA ARG A 357 44.18 -14.47 -87.15
C ARG A 357 44.67 -14.99 -88.50
N GLN A 358 44.36 -16.25 -88.83
CA GLN A 358 44.71 -16.84 -90.12
C GLN A 358 44.04 -16.09 -91.28
N ARG A 359 42.76 -15.75 -91.15
CA ARG A 359 42.02 -14.98 -92.16
C ARG A 359 42.67 -13.61 -92.37
N PHE A 360 43.01 -12.91 -91.30
CA PHE A 360 43.71 -11.62 -91.35
C PHE A 360 45.06 -11.75 -92.07
N ALA A 361 45.89 -12.72 -91.69
CA ALA A 361 47.18 -12.97 -92.32
C ALA A 361 47.04 -13.25 -93.84
N SER A 362 46.03 -14.02 -94.25
CA SER A 362 45.77 -14.30 -95.66
C SER A 362 45.38 -13.06 -96.47
N LEU A 363 44.59 -12.16 -95.87
CA LEU A 363 44.17 -10.91 -96.50
C LEU A 363 45.35 -9.94 -96.64
N ALA A 364 46.23 -9.89 -95.63
CA ALA A 364 47.46 -9.10 -95.69
C ALA A 364 48.39 -9.58 -96.83
N LEU A 365 48.59 -10.90 -96.98
CA LEU A 365 49.38 -11.47 -98.07
C LEU A 365 48.76 -11.18 -99.45
N LYS A 366 47.43 -11.29 -99.59
CA LYS A 366 46.76 -10.93 -100.85
C LYS A 366 47.00 -9.47 -101.22
N LEU A 367 46.94 -8.57 -100.24
CA LEU A 367 47.22 -7.15 -100.45
C LEU A 367 48.66 -6.92 -100.93
N GLU A 368 49.65 -7.63 -100.38
CA GLU A 368 51.03 -7.56 -100.84
C GLU A 368 51.21 -8.08 -102.28
N THR A 369 50.61 -9.22 -102.62
CA THR A 369 50.76 -9.82 -103.96
C THR A 369 50.17 -8.97 -105.09
N LEU A 370 49.15 -8.16 -104.81
CA LEU A 370 48.52 -7.28 -105.79
C LEU A 370 49.20 -5.90 -105.88
N SER A 371 50.27 -5.65 -105.13
CA SER A 371 51.01 -4.40 -105.14
C SER A 371 51.88 -4.26 -106.40
N PRO A 372 51.69 -3.25 -107.26
CA PRO A 372 52.53 -3.01 -108.44
C PRO A 372 54.01 -2.81 -108.10
N LEU A 373 54.30 -2.32 -106.89
CA LEU A 373 55.65 -2.20 -106.33
C LEU A 373 56.32 -3.57 -106.11
N ALA A 374 55.56 -4.60 -105.73
CA ALA A 374 56.08 -5.94 -105.52
C ALA A 374 56.45 -6.65 -106.84
N VAL A 375 55.87 -6.23 -107.96
CA VAL A 375 56.26 -6.72 -109.29
C VAL A 375 57.59 -6.09 -109.73
N LEU A 376 57.75 -4.78 -109.53
CA LEU A 376 58.99 -4.08 -109.84
C LEU A 376 60.17 -4.57 -108.96
N SER A 377 59.93 -4.84 -107.67
CA SER A 377 60.98 -5.32 -106.73
C SER A 377 61.57 -6.69 -107.09
N ARG A 378 60.85 -7.52 -107.85
CA ARG A 378 61.32 -8.83 -108.32
C ARG A 378 62.28 -8.73 -109.52
N GLY A 379 62.71 -7.53 -109.88
CA GLY A 379 63.67 -7.28 -110.97
C GLY A 379 63.03 -7.14 -112.34
N TYR A 380 61.70 -7.12 -112.43
CA TYR A 380 61.01 -6.80 -113.67
C TYR A 380 61.02 -5.29 -113.90
N SER A 381 61.33 -4.90 -115.13
CA SER A 381 61.33 -3.51 -115.55
C SER A 381 60.21 -3.23 -116.54
N VAL A 382 59.64 -2.04 -116.50
CA VAL A 382 58.64 -1.61 -117.48
C VAL A 382 59.31 -0.76 -118.54
N THR A 383 59.47 -1.32 -119.74
CA THR A 383 60.06 -0.62 -120.89
C THR A 383 59.00 0.23 -121.60
N ARG A 384 59.36 1.44 -122.02
CA ARG A 384 58.49 2.43 -122.66
C ARG A 384 59.17 3.05 -123.88
N SER A 385 58.41 3.43 -124.91
CA SER A 385 58.94 4.07 -126.12
C SER A 385 59.33 5.53 -125.87
N VAL A 386 60.24 6.09 -126.67
CA VAL A 386 60.62 7.52 -126.62
C VAL A 386 60.34 8.17 -127.99
N PRO A 387 59.72 9.37 -128.07
CA PRO A 387 59.30 10.23 -126.95
C PRO A 387 57.93 9.91 -126.32
N ASP A 388 57.12 9.03 -126.92
CA ASP A 388 55.70 8.86 -126.56
C ASP A 388 55.42 8.16 -125.21
N MET A 389 56.44 7.60 -124.56
CA MET A 389 56.40 6.96 -123.23
C MET A 389 55.35 5.85 -123.06
N ARG A 390 54.95 5.19 -124.16
CA ARG A 390 54.00 4.07 -124.13
C ARG A 390 54.70 2.77 -123.76
N VAL A 391 54.08 1.95 -122.90
CA VAL A 391 54.66 0.65 -122.49
C VAL A 391 54.85 -0.24 -123.71
N ILE A 392 56.09 -0.63 -123.93
CA ILE A 392 56.49 -1.58 -124.96
C ILE A 392 56.27 -2.97 -124.41
N ARG A 393 55.45 -3.76 -125.10
CA ARG A 393 55.13 -5.15 -124.73
C ARG A 393 55.69 -6.18 -125.69
N SER A 394 56.14 -5.75 -126.86
CA SER A 394 56.60 -6.65 -127.92
C SER A 394 57.73 -6.00 -128.70
N TYR A 395 58.71 -6.81 -129.10
CA TYR A 395 59.88 -6.37 -129.86
C TYR A 395 59.49 -5.68 -131.18
N LYS A 396 58.35 -6.03 -131.81
CA LYS A 396 57.85 -5.43 -133.07
C LYS A 396 57.55 -3.94 -132.96
N GLN A 397 57.44 -3.41 -131.74
CA GLN A 397 57.09 -2.01 -131.47
C GLN A 397 58.30 -1.07 -131.48
N VAL A 398 59.51 -1.61 -131.57
CA VAL A 398 60.74 -0.83 -131.66
C VAL A 398 61.60 -1.34 -132.80
N ARG A 399 62.37 -0.45 -133.42
CA ARG A 399 63.33 -0.79 -134.48
C ARG A 399 64.75 -0.61 -133.99
N GLN A 400 65.69 -1.25 -134.69
CA GLN A 400 67.11 -1.06 -134.43
C GLN A 400 67.48 0.43 -134.57
N GLY A 401 68.11 0.97 -133.54
CA GLY A 401 68.49 2.37 -133.43
C GLY A 401 67.53 3.25 -132.62
N ASP A 402 66.32 2.79 -132.29
CA ASP A 402 65.34 3.53 -131.47
C ASP A 402 65.80 3.66 -130.01
N GLN A 403 65.36 4.72 -129.32
CA GLN A 403 65.56 4.88 -127.87
C GLN A 403 64.35 4.36 -127.09
N VAL A 404 64.62 3.69 -125.97
CA VAL A 404 63.63 3.16 -125.04
C VAL A 404 63.94 3.60 -123.61
N PHE A 405 62.89 3.88 -122.84
CA PHE A 405 62.96 4.24 -121.43
C PHE A 405 62.56 3.05 -120.57
N ILE A 406 63.41 2.62 -119.66
CA ILE A 406 63.19 1.43 -118.82
C ILE A 406 63.00 1.91 -117.37
N ASN A 407 61.81 1.69 -116.81
CA ASN A 407 61.53 1.90 -115.38
C ASN A 407 61.93 0.66 -114.57
N LEU A 408 62.75 0.85 -113.55
CA LEU A 408 63.19 -0.20 -112.61
C LEU A 408 62.44 -0.07 -111.27
N TYR A 409 62.69 -1.00 -110.34
CA TYR A 409 62.26 -0.87 -108.93
C TYR A 409 62.69 0.46 -108.33
N GLU A 410 63.94 0.84 -108.58
CA GLU A 410 64.50 2.14 -108.22
C GLU A 410 65.16 2.75 -109.46
N GLY A 411 64.72 3.97 -109.81
CA GLY A 411 65.27 4.72 -110.93
C GLY A 411 64.82 4.26 -112.32
N SER A 412 65.51 4.76 -113.34
CA SER A 412 65.18 4.53 -114.74
C SER A 412 66.38 4.72 -115.66
N LEU A 413 66.37 4.03 -116.80
CA LEU A 413 67.42 4.09 -117.81
C LEU A 413 66.86 4.52 -119.15
N ILE A 414 67.65 5.25 -119.94
CA ILE A 414 67.40 5.47 -121.37
C ILE A 414 68.41 4.64 -122.13
N CYS A 415 67.92 3.67 -122.89
CA CYS A 415 68.72 2.72 -123.65
C CYS A 415 68.44 2.90 -125.14
N ARG A 416 69.40 2.52 -125.99
CA ARG A 416 69.21 2.46 -127.44
C ARG A 416 69.14 1.00 -127.87
N VAL A 417 68.21 0.67 -128.76
CA VAL A 417 68.02 -0.70 -129.25
C VAL A 417 69.10 -1.03 -130.27
N GLU A 418 70.05 -1.88 -129.89
CA GLU A 418 71.14 -2.29 -130.80
C GLU A 418 70.75 -3.43 -131.74
N GLN A 419 69.83 -4.31 -131.33
CA GLN A 419 69.33 -5.41 -132.14
C GLN A 419 67.94 -5.82 -131.62
N THR A 420 67.06 -6.24 -132.53
CA THR A 420 65.77 -6.86 -132.18
C THR A 420 65.77 -8.30 -132.68
N SER A 421 65.57 -9.27 -131.79
CA SER A 421 65.38 -10.68 -132.14
C SER A 421 63.91 -11.08 -131.95
N GLU A 422 63.42 -11.93 -132.86
CA GLU A 422 62.18 -12.67 -132.65
C GLU A 422 62.53 -13.94 -131.88
N GLU A 423 62.18 -13.97 -130.60
CA GLU A 423 62.08 -15.21 -129.83
C GLU A 423 60.60 -15.50 -129.59
N GLU A 424 60.13 -16.67 -130.03
CA GLU A 424 58.79 -17.14 -129.72
C GLU A 424 58.65 -17.33 -128.22
N VAL A 425 57.96 -16.41 -127.55
CA VAL A 425 57.54 -16.60 -126.17
C VAL A 425 56.46 -17.69 -126.16
N PRO A 426 56.64 -18.82 -125.45
CA PRO A 426 55.58 -19.80 -125.29
C PRO A 426 54.39 -19.12 -124.61
N ARG A 427 53.24 -19.10 -125.27
CA ARG A 427 52.00 -18.62 -124.66
C ARG A 427 51.64 -19.56 -123.51
N SER A 428 51.87 -19.10 -122.28
CA SER A 428 51.28 -19.67 -121.08
C SER A 428 49.81 -19.24 -120.97
N GLU A 429 48.90 -20.21 -120.90
CA GLU A 429 47.48 -20.02 -120.52
C GLU A 429 47.31 -19.46 -119.11
#